data_AF-A0A3B4WEL1-F1
#
_entry.id   AF-A0A3B4WEL1-F1
#
_cell.length_a   1.000
_cell.length_b   1.000
_cell.length_c   1.000
_cell.angle_alpha   90.00
_cell.angle_beta   90.00
_cell.angle_gamma   90.00
#
_symmetry.space_group_name_H-M   'P 1'
#
loop_
_entity.id
_entity.type
_entity.pdbx_description
1 polymer ?
#
loop_
_entity_poly.entity_id
_entity_poly.type
_entity_poly.pdbx_seq_one_letter_code
_entity_poly.pdbx_strand_id
1 'polypeptide(L)'
;MGAKQMKCLSSASPAHSPKEEYVITQATDTPKEETIHDQSEDQGELQDDKSELTEKKSVTEEVSFCGLCPSLGHDGQEEEKSWEEQLDAHQEQLEKEMQEARRMVFRLQALLLHGSLPEEDQDGSVSFGDNRANTEQQLVLIRSRLDQSMEEALDLKRELLRHKQEARHIQAIKDALQQRLAVQEDNVLQLKQELLRCNMAKDQLEGENAELKHKLSERNKLLSEYEQQLGRKDRILQQQQQKLDEAQHKAHEVSLARSFRSESGGYSNSVASTSPPAFQHNAPGEELQLVREALRSLRDSFSGHDPQHHTLDTLEQGVSSLMDRLHSADTQRRQDRGEEFKSPGRRANSTDRDSWPPSSKMAHSHSSPGLDTAVSTKVLYFTDRSLTPFLINIPKRLGEVTLRDFKAAVDRQGSFRYHFKALDPEFGTVKEEVFQDGAVVPGWEGKIVAWVEEDHGERR
;
A
#
# COMPACT_ATOMS: atom_id res chain seq x y z
N MET A 1 54.13 31.05 28.12
CA MET A 1 53.16 30.93 29.22
C MET A 1 51.81 30.63 28.58
N GLY A 2 51.12 29.50 28.74
CA GLY A 2 51.18 28.40 29.69
C GLY A 2 49.72 28.08 30.10
N ALA A 3 49.04 27.17 29.42
CA ALA A 3 47.80 26.49 29.86
C ALA A 3 47.48 25.34 28.87
N LYS A 4 47.85 24.10 29.21
CA LYS A 4 47.02 23.04 29.82
C LYS A 4 46.32 22.15 28.77
N GLN A 5 47.01 21.06 28.42
CA GLN A 5 46.41 19.84 27.85
C GLN A 5 45.63 19.10 28.94
N MET A 6 44.40 18.69 28.63
CA MET A 6 43.65 17.71 29.43
C MET A 6 43.91 16.31 28.87
N LYS A 7 44.45 15.44 29.73
CA LYS A 7 44.56 13.99 29.55
C LYS A 7 43.22 13.36 29.95
N CYS A 8 42.63 12.57 29.06
CA CYS A 8 41.64 11.56 29.43
C CYS A 8 42.30 10.19 29.32
N LEU A 9 42.16 9.43 30.40
CA LEU A 9 42.82 8.16 30.67
C LEU A 9 42.17 7.03 29.88
N SER A 10 43.01 6.14 29.35
CA SER A 10 42.62 4.82 28.85
C SER A 10 41.96 4.00 29.97
N SER A 11 40.84 3.34 29.65
CA SER A 11 40.38 2.15 30.37
C SER A 11 40.30 0.97 29.40
N ALA A 12 40.76 -0.17 29.90
CA ALA A 12 41.00 -1.39 29.15
C ALA A 12 39.72 -2.19 28.87
N SER A 13 39.78 -2.99 27.81
CA SER A 13 38.80 -4.01 27.42
C SER A 13 38.61 -5.10 28.48
N PRO A 14 37.42 -5.70 28.54
CA PRO A 14 37.28 -7.11 28.88
C PRO A 14 36.92 -7.93 27.63
N ALA A 15 37.70 -8.98 27.37
CA ALA A 15 37.40 -10.05 26.44
C ALA A 15 37.09 -11.34 27.23
N HIS A 16 36.20 -12.18 26.66
CA HIS A 16 35.79 -13.54 27.09
C HIS A 16 34.88 -13.58 28.33
N SER A 17 33.75 -14.30 28.41
CA SER A 17 33.26 -15.59 27.85
C SER A 17 31.73 -15.69 28.15
N PRO A 18 30.99 -16.81 27.97
CA PRO A 18 31.02 -17.92 27.01
C PRO A 18 29.66 -18.10 26.28
N LYS A 19 29.58 -19.11 25.40
CA LYS A 19 28.36 -19.57 24.70
C LYS A 19 27.29 -20.05 25.69
N GLU A 20 26.07 -19.54 25.59
CA GLU A 20 24.91 -20.13 26.26
C GLU A 20 24.14 -21.03 25.28
N GLU A 21 24.03 -22.27 25.72
CA GLU A 21 23.38 -23.43 25.16
C GLU A 21 21.88 -23.33 25.44
N TYR A 22 21.03 -23.30 24.40
CA TYR A 22 19.58 -23.34 24.58
C TYR A 22 19.17 -24.77 24.97
N VAL A 23 18.83 -24.93 26.24
CA VAL A 23 18.15 -26.11 26.80
C VAL A 23 16.71 -26.10 26.32
N ILE A 24 16.36 -27.03 25.42
CA ILE A 24 14.98 -27.39 25.11
C ILE A 24 14.47 -28.29 26.24
N THR A 25 13.49 -27.81 26.99
CA THR A 25 12.72 -28.62 27.94
C THR A 25 11.82 -29.59 27.16
N GLN A 26 12.15 -30.88 27.22
CA GLN A 26 11.26 -31.97 26.81
C GLN A 26 10.17 -32.17 27.87
N ALA A 27 8.92 -32.20 27.44
CA ALA A 27 7.81 -32.77 28.18
C ALA A 27 7.57 -34.21 27.69
N THR A 28 7.49 -35.12 28.65
CA THR A 28 7.33 -36.58 28.55
C THR A 28 5.88 -37.04 28.33
N ASP A 29 5.72 -38.03 27.43
CA ASP A 29 4.88 -39.26 27.51
C ASP A 29 3.37 -39.17 27.83
N THR A 30 2.39 -39.85 27.20
CA THR A 30 2.21 -41.08 26.36
C THR A 30 0.67 -41.22 26.06
N PRO A 31 0.08 -42.28 25.41
CA PRO A 31 0.52 -43.24 24.38
C PRO A 31 -0.47 -43.50 23.18
N LYS A 32 0.11 -44.07 22.11
CA LYS A 32 -0.30 -45.13 21.13
C LYS A 32 -1.77 -45.62 20.92
N GLU A 33 -2.13 -45.77 19.63
CA GLU A 33 -2.85 -46.90 18.97
C GLU A 33 -2.55 -46.83 17.44
N GLU A 34 -1.70 -47.71 16.85
CA GLU A 34 -1.98 -48.94 16.04
C GLU A 34 -2.86 -48.72 14.77
N THR A 35 -2.30 -48.60 13.55
CA THR A 35 -1.87 -49.62 12.53
C THR A 35 -2.99 -50.31 11.74
N ILE A 36 -3.16 -49.97 10.43
CA ILE A 36 -3.61 -50.83 9.29
C ILE A 36 -3.06 -50.16 8.00
N HIS A 37 -1.96 -50.59 7.37
CA HIS A 37 -1.77 -51.62 6.32
C HIS A 37 -2.74 -51.57 5.12
N ASP A 38 -2.29 -51.11 3.94
CA ASP A 38 -2.43 -51.92 2.72
C ASP A 38 -1.43 -51.49 1.63
N GLN A 39 -0.81 -52.49 1.00
CA GLN A 39 0.06 -52.40 -0.17
C GLN A 39 -0.69 -53.01 -1.35
N SER A 40 -0.50 -52.48 -2.56
CA SER A 40 -0.73 -53.24 -3.78
C SER A 40 0.29 -52.84 -4.83
N GLU A 41 1.28 -53.72 -5.01
CA GLU A 41 2.07 -53.87 -6.22
C GLU A 41 1.20 -54.52 -7.30
N ASP A 42 1.36 -54.09 -8.56
CA ASP A 42 1.20 -55.02 -9.69
C ASP A 42 2.16 -54.65 -10.82
N GLN A 43 2.88 -55.67 -11.29
CA GLN A 43 3.81 -55.64 -12.42
C GLN A 43 3.08 -56.08 -13.69
N GLY A 44 3.45 -55.53 -14.84
CA GLY A 44 2.99 -56.05 -16.12
C GLY A 44 3.60 -55.33 -17.33
N GLU A 45 4.80 -55.72 -17.72
CA GLU A 45 5.32 -55.52 -19.08
C GLU A 45 4.83 -56.65 -19.99
N LEU A 46 4.28 -56.34 -21.19
CA LEU A 46 4.83 -56.72 -22.50
C LEU A 46 3.82 -56.55 -23.66
N GLN A 47 4.41 -56.11 -24.78
CA GLN A 47 4.09 -56.36 -26.19
C GLN A 47 3.17 -55.43 -27.00
N ASP A 48 3.84 -54.80 -27.98
CA ASP A 48 3.54 -54.71 -29.40
C ASP A 48 2.10 -54.36 -29.83
N ASP A 49 1.94 -53.21 -30.48
CA ASP A 49 1.42 -53.26 -31.85
C ASP A 49 1.90 -52.11 -32.74
N LYS A 50 2.09 -52.47 -34.01
CA LYS A 50 2.71 -51.75 -35.11
C LYS A 50 1.63 -51.32 -36.09
N SER A 51 1.64 -50.09 -36.57
CA SER A 51 0.94 -49.65 -37.80
C SER A 51 1.55 -48.32 -38.28
N GLU A 52 2.55 -48.36 -39.16
CA GLU A 52 2.41 -48.19 -40.63
C GLU A 52 1.82 -46.84 -41.08
N LEU A 53 2.64 -46.00 -41.72
CA LEU A 53 2.23 -45.19 -42.86
C LEU A 53 3.45 -44.74 -43.67
N THR A 54 3.49 -45.24 -44.91
CA THR A 54 4.40 -44.94 -46.01
C THR A 54 3.98 -43.67 -46.76
N GLU A 55 4.96 -42.89 -47.23
CA GLU A 55 5.18 -42.49 -48.65
C GLU A 55 5.83 -41.09 -48.82
N LYS A 56 7.09 -41.13 -49.28
CA LYS A 56 7.70 -40.39 -50.41
C LYS A 56 7.49 -38.86 -50.53
N LYS A 57 8.60 -38.11 -50.50
CA LYS A 57 9.13 -37.42 -51.69
C LYS A 57 10.54 -36.84 -51.51
N SER A 58 11.45 -37.34 -52.34
CA SER A 58 12.76 -36.80 -52.69
C SER A 58 12.65 -35.66 -53.71
N VAL A 59 13.51 -34.65 -53.63
CA VAL A 59 14.23 -34.07 -54.79
C VAL A 59 15.57 -33.52 -54.30
N THR A 60 16.64 -34.01 -54.93
CA THR A 60 18.02 -33.56 -54.83
C THR A 60 18.31 -32.73 -56.08
N GLU A 61 18.92 -31.55 -55.93
CA GLU A 61 19.57 -30.80 -57.02
C GLU A 61 21.09 -30.90 -56.89
N GLU A 62 21.74 -30.98 -58.04
CA GLU A 62 23.11 -31.44 -58.31
C GLU A 62 24.23 -30.48 -57.89
N VAL A 63 25.40 -31.03 -57.51
CA VAL A 63 26.72 -30.47 -57.89
C VAL A 63 27.79 -31.57 -58.08
N SER A 64 28.25 -31.68 -59.33
CA SER A 64 29.55 -32.10 -59.89
C SER A 64 30.64 -32.84 -59.07
N PHE A 65 31.01 -34.01 -59.63
CA PHE A 65 32.29 -34.31 -60.32
C PHE A 65 33.62 -34.32 -59.51
N CYS A 66 34.09 -35.53 -59.17
CA CYS A 66 35.47 -36.03 -59.33
C CYS A 66 35.43 -37.53 -58.92
N GLY A 67 35.69 -38.52 -59.76
CA GLY A 67 36.85 -38.67 -60.63
C GLY A 67 37.97 -39.35 -59.84
N LEU A 68 37.93 -40.69 -59.71
CA LEU A 68 39.05 -41.65 -59.65
C LEU A 68 38.58 -42.99 -59.05
N CYS A 69 38.30 -43.97 -59.92
CA CYS A 69 38.27 -45.39 -59.57
C CYS A 69 39.69 -45.96 -59.62
N PRO A 70 40.02 -46.95 -58.78
CA PRO A 70 40.92 -48.03 -59.17
C PRO A 70 40.09 -49.27 -59.50
N SER A 71 40.03 -49.58 -60.78
CA SER A 71 39.62 -50.90 -61.29
C SER A 71 40.76 -51.89 -61.08
N LEU A 72 40.52 -52.99 -60.37
CA LEU A 72 41.32 -54.20 -60.47
C LEU A 72 40.41 -55.41 -60.26
N GLY A 73 40.11 -56.08 -61.36
CA GLY A 73 39.53 -57.42 -61.34
C GLY A 73 40.62 -58.44 -61.01
N HIS A 74 40.31 -59.33 -60.07
CA HIS A 74 40.89 -60.66 -60.04
C HIS A 74 39.79 -61.63 -59.59
N ASP A 75 39.46 -62.54 -60.51
CA ASP A 75 38.54 -63.64 -60.34
C ASP A 75 39.33 -64.79 -59.69
N GLY A 76 38.88 -65.30 -58.54
CA GLY A 76 39.50 -66.45 -57.88
C GLY A 76 39.39 -66.48 -56.36
N GLN A 77 38.29 -67.07 -55.88
CA GLN A 77 38.07 -67.54 -54.49
C GLN A 77 38.16 -66.49 -53.39
N GLU A 78 37.12 -65.65 -53.30
CA GLU A 78 36.73 -65.04 -52.03
C GLU A 78 36.18 -66.16 -51.12
N GLU A 79 36.97 -66.60 -50.13
CA GLU A 79 36.35 -66.93 -48.85
C GLU A 79 35.66 -65.63 -48.40
N GLU A 80 34.32 -65.62 -48.43
CA GLU A 80 33.51 -64.57 -47.81
C GLU A 80 33.99 -64.40 -46.37
N LYS A 81 34.91 -63.46 -46.14
CA LYS A 81 35.22 -62.98 -44.81
C LYS A 81 33.92 -62.42 -44.26
N SER A 82 33.42 -63.07 -43.22
CA SER A 82 32.22 -62.65 -42.51
C SER A 82 32.33 -61.15 -42.25
N TRP A 83 31.25 -60.40 -42.47
CA TRP A 83 31.20 -58.96 -42.20
C TRP A 83 31.73 -58.60 -40.80
N GLU A 84 31.70 -59.54 -39.86
CA GLU A 84 32.32 -59.47 -38.53
C GLU A 84 33.85 -59.35 -38.58
N GLU A 85 34.56 -60.18 -39.36
CA GLU A 85 36.03 -60.08 -39.49
C GLU A 85 36.47 -58.79 -40.17
N GLN A 86 35.67 -58.30 -41.12
CA GLN A 86 35.96 -57.05 -41.82
C GLN A 86 35.71 -55.83 -40.92
N LEU A 87 34.72 -55.90 -40.03
CA LEU A 87 34.47 -54.89 -39.01
C LEU A 87 35.57 -54.89 -37.94
N ASP A 88 36.00 -56.06 -37.48
CA ASP A 88 37.08 -56.20 -36.50
C ASP A 88 38.42 -55.68 -37.06
N ALA A 89 38.75 -56.00 -38.31
CA ALA A 89 39.93 -55.45 -38.97
C ALA A 89 39.86 -53.92 -39.13
N HIS A 90 38.69 -53.37 -39.40
CA HIS A 90 38.48 -51.92 -39.48
C HIS A 90 38.58 -51.24 -38.09
N GLN A 91 38.07 -51.89 -37.04
CA GLN A 91 38.20 -51.45 -35.66
C GLN A 91 39.67 -51.42 -35.22
N GLU A 92 40.44 -52.48 -35.49
CA GLU A 92 41.87 -52.56 -35.15
C GLU A 92 42.68 -51.48 -35.90
N GLN A 93 42.38 -51.23 -37.18
CA GLN A 93 43.01 -50.19 -37.96
C GLN A 93 42.74 -48.79 -37.37
N LEU A 94 41.49 -48.51 -36.96
CA LEU A 94 41.12 -47.25 -36.34
C LEU A 94 41.82 -47.05 -34.99
N GLU A 95 41.95 -48.10 -34.19
CA GLU A 95 42.69 -48.05 -32.92
C GLU A 95 44.17 -47.73 -33.15
N LYS A 96 44.78 -48.31 -34.18
CA LYS A 96 46.17 -48.04 -34.55
C LYS A 96 46.37 -46.59 -34.99
N GLU A 97 45.50 -46.07 -35.84
CA GLU A 97 45.53 -44.66 -36.26
C GLU A 97 45.30 -43.71 -35.08
N MET A 98 44.39 -44.05 -34.16
CA MET A 98 44.19 -43.28 -32.94
C MET A 98 45.44 -43.27 -32.06
N GLN A 99 46.14 -44.41 -31.93
CA GLN A 99 47.40 -44.49 -31.17
C GLN A 99 48.52 -43.68 -31.83
N GLU A 100 48.62 -43.69 -33.16
CA GLU A 100 49.57 -42.87 -33.90
C GLU A 100 49.27 -41.37 -33.76
N ALA A 101 48.00 -40.98 -33.85
CA ALA A 101 47.56 -39.61 -33.61
C ALA A 101 47.91 -39.14 -32.19
N ARG A 102 47.65 -39.96 -31.17
CA ARG A 102 48.07 -39.67 -29.79
C ARG A 102 49.58 -39.48 -29.68
N ARG A 103 50.37 -40.36 -30.31
CA ARG A 103 51.84 -40.24 -30.33
C ARG A 103 52.31 -38.94 -30.97
N MET A 104 51.70 -38.54 -32.08
CA MET A 104 52.01 -37.26 -32.74
C MET A 104 51.64 -36.05 -31.87
N VAL A 105 50.47 -36.09 -31.21
CA VAL A 105 50.05 -35.02 -30.29
C VAL A 105 51.04 -34.87 -29.14
N PHE A 106 51.50 -35.97 -28.53
CA PHE A 106 52.52 -35.91 -27.48
C PHE A 106 53.85 -35.35 -27.97
N ARG A 107 54.28 -35.72 -29.18
CA ARG A 107 55.50 -35.16 -29.80
C ARG A 107 55.39 -33.67 -30.07
N LEU A 108 54.24 -33.22 -30.57
CA LEU A 108 53.97 -31.80 -30.79
C LEU A 108 53.90 -31.03 -29.47
N GLN A 109 53.25 -31.59 -28.45
CA GLN A 109 53.20 -31.01 -27.12
C GLN A 109 54.60 -30.86 -26.51
N ALA A 110 55.47 -31.88 -26.66
CA ALA A 110 56.84 -31.83 -26.19
C ALA A 110 57.68 -30.76 -26.94
N LEU A 111 57.54 -30.67 -28.26
CA LEU A 111 58.19 -29.63 -29.06
C LEU A 111 57.73 -28.21 -28.67
N LEU A 112 56.42 -28.02 -28.48
CA LEU A 112 55.85 -26.72 -28.11
C LEU A 112 56.25 -26.28 -26.69
N LEU A 113 56.32 -27.22 -25.75
CA LEU A 113 56.65 -26.93 -24.34
C LEU A 113 58.16 -26.83 -24.10
N HIS A 114 58.95 -27.73 -24.70
CA HIS A 114 60.38 -27.91 -24.38
C HIS A 114 61.33 -27.55 -25.52
N GLY A 115 60.86 -27.36 -26.74
CA GLY A 115 61.70 -26.95 -27.88
C GLY A 115 62.56 -28.06 -28.49
N SER A 116 62.46 -29.30 -28.01
CA SER A 116 63.12 -30.48 -28.58
C SER A 116 62.26 -31.74 -28.37
N LEU A 117 62.40 -32.72 -29.26
CA LEU A 117 61.81 -34.05 -29.08
C LEU A 117 62.58 -34.79 -27.96
N PRO A 118 61.93 -35.68 -27.18
CA PRO A 118 62.66 -36.64 -26.36
C PRO A 118 63.54 -37.46 -27.30
N GLU A 119 64.85 -37.35 -27.16
CA GLU A 119 65.82 -38.14 -27.90
C GLU A 119 65.65 -39.61 -27.50
N GLU A 120 64.85 -40.36 -28.27
CA GLU A 120 64.97 -41.81 -28.31
C GLU A 120 66.01 -42.16 -29.37
N ASP A 121 67.22 -42.47 -28.87
CA ASP A 121 68.29 -43.25 -29.48
C ASP A 121 68.72 -42.87 -30.91
N GLN A 122 69.78 -42.06 -31.02
CA GLN A 122 70.77 -42.25 -32.09
C GLN A 122 72.13 -41.62 -31.79
N ASP A 123 73.11 -42.51 -31.63
CA ASP A 123 74.54 -42.24 -31.65
C ASP A 123 74.98 -41.53 -32.94
N GLY A 124 75.85 -40.53 -32.77
CA GLY A 124 76.93 -40.20 -33.70
C GLY A 124 76.58 -39.61 -35.06
N SER A 125 76.50 -38.28 -35.15
CA SER A 125 77.16 -37.52 -36.24
C SER A 125 77.03 -36.01 -36.00
N VAL A 126 78.12 -35.30 -36.21
CA VAL A 126 78.26 -33.86 -36.02
C VAL A 126 77.58 -33.12 -37.18
N SER A 127 76.53 -32.35 -36.91
CA SER A 127 75.99 -31.33 -37.83
C SER A 127 76.09 -29.95 -37.19
N PHE A 128 77.18 -29.23 -37.48
CA PHE A 128 77.33 -27.81 -37.12
C PHE A 128 76.42 -26.87 -37.95
N GLY A 129 75.57 -27.41 -38.84
CA GLY A 129 74.58 -26.68 -39.64
C GLY A 129 73.21 -26.55 -38.96
N ASP A 130 72.84 -27.48 -38.08
CA ASP A 130 71.50 -27.53 -37.46
C ASP A 130 71.34 -26.63 -36.23
N ASN A 131 72.45 -26.21 -35.61
CA ASN A 131 72.40 -25.30 -34.44
C ASN A 131 71.88 -23.91 -34.79
N ARG A 132 72.15 -23.40 -36.01
CA ARG A 132 71.66 -22.07 -36.42
C ARG A 132 70.14 -22.08 -36.61
N ALA A 133 69.62 -23.08 -37.31
CA ALA A 133 68.17 -23.26 -37.49
C ALA A 133 67.45 -23.49 -36.15
N ASN A 134 68.07 -24.25 -35.23
CA ASN A 134 67.55 -24.46 -33.87
C ASN A 134 67.54 -23.15 -33.06
N THR A 135 68.61 -22.34 -33.09
CA THR A 135 68.63 -21.02 -32.41
C THR A 135 67.63 -20.02 -33.02
N GLU A 136 67.42 -20.06 -34.34
CA GLU A 136 66.42 -19.22 -35.01
C GLU A 136 65.00 -19.62 -34.60
N GLN A 137 64.70 -20.93 -34.50
CA GLN A 137 63.43 -21.43 -33.96
C GLN A 137 63.23 -21.03 -32.49
N GLN A 138 64.26 -21.13 -31.65
CA GLN A 138 64.20 -20.67 -30.26
C GLN A 138 63.93 -19.16 -30.15
N LEU A 139 64.52 -18.35 -31.02
CA LEU A 139 64.23 -16.90 -31.09
C LEU A 139 62.77 -16.63 -31.47
N VAL A 140 62.21 -17.37 -32.43
CA VAL A 140 60.80 -17.25 -32.82
C VAL A 140 59.88 -17.63 -31.65
N LEU A 141 60.18 -18.71 -30.93
CA LEU A 141 59.41 -19.12 -29.75
C LEU A 141 59.48 -18.08 -28.62
N ILE A 142 60.67 -17.55 -28.31
CA ILE A 142 60.85 -16.50 -27.31
C ILE A 142 60.09 -15.24 -27.74
N ARG A 143 60.15 -14.87 -29.03
CA ARG A 143 59.43 -13.71 -29.55
C ARG A 143 57.92 -13.88 -29.45
N SER A 144 57.40 -15.04 -29.84
CA SER A 144 55.97 -15.35 -29.71
C SER A 144 55.50 -15.33 -28.26
N ARG A 145 56.28 -15.89 -27.32
CA ARG A 145 55.97 -15.83 -25.87
C ARG A 145 56.00 -14.40 -25.34
N LEU A 146 56.93 -13.58 -25.81
CA LEU A 146 56.99 -12.16 -25.43
C LEU A 146 55.78 -11.40 -25.97
N ASP A 147 55.42 -11.60 -27.24
CA ASP A 147 54.27 -10.95 -27.87
C ASP A 147 52.95 -11.39 -27.18
N GLN A 148 52.83 -12.67 -26.83
CA GLN A 148 51.70 -13.20 -26.03
C GLN A 148 51.63 -12.52 -24.66
N SER A 149 52.75 -12.49 -23.92
CA SER A 149 52.81 -11.85 -22.59
C SER A 149 52.48 -10.35 -22.66
N MET A 150 52.86 -9.69 -23.75
CA MET A 150 52.55 -8.28 -23.98
C MET A 150 51.04 -8.07 -24.22
N GLU A 151 50.38 -8.94 -24.99
CA GLU A 151 48.91 -8.85 -25.18
C GLU A 151 48.17 -9.15 -23.89
N GLU A 152 48.57 -10.18 -23.13
CA GLU A 152 48.00 -10.49 -21.81
C GLU A 152 48.14 -9.29 -20.85
N ALA A 153 49.27 -8.59 -20.87
CA ALA A 153 49.47 -7.37 -20.08
C ALA A 153 48.54 -6.22 -20.51
N LEU A 154 48.23 -6.11 -21.81
CA LEU A 154 47.27 -5.14 -22.32
C LEU A 154 45.84 -5.49 -21.90
N ASP A 155 45.46 -6.76 -21.96
CA ASP A 155 44.16 -7.25 -21.49
C ASP A 155 43.97 -7.00 -20.00
N LEU A 156 44.93 -7.37 -19.16
CA LEU A 156 44.90 -7.09 -17.72
C LEU A 156 44.78 -5.59 -17.43
N LYS A 157 45.40 -4.73 -18.25
CA LYS A 157 45.28 -3.28 -18.14
C LYS A 157 43.87 -2.79 -18.50
N ARG A 158 43.23 -3.38 -19.53
CA ARG A 158 41.84 -3.08 -19.90
C ARG A 158 40.88 -3.50 -18.77
N GLU A 159 41.07 -4.68 -18.19
CA GLU A 159 40.27 -5.19 -17.07
C GLU A 159 40.45 -4.33 -15.81
N LEU A 160 41.68 -3.95 -15.46
CA LEU A 160 41.96 -3.06 -14.33
C LEU A 160 41.22 -1.72 -14.47
N LEU A 161 41.15 -1.17 -15.68
CA LEU A 161 40.42 0.07 -15.94
C LEU A 161 38.91 -0.12 -15.80
N ARG A 162 38.37 -1.26 -16.26
CA ARG A 162 36.96 -1.63 -16.07
C ARG A 162 36.63 -1.71 -14.58
N HIS A 163 37.41 -2.46 -13.78
CA HIS A 163 37.20 -2.57 -12.34
C HIS A 163 37.35 -1.23 -11.60
N LYS A 164 38.27 -0.35 -12.03
CA LYS A 164 38.37 1.01 -11.48
C LYS A 164 37.11 1.83 -11.74
N GLN A 165 36.48 1.67 -12.90
CA GLN A 165 35.23 2.35 -13.22
C GLN A 165 34.06 1.79 -12.41
N GLU A 166 33.96 0.46 -12.30
CA GLU A 166 32.98 -0.22 -11.46
C GLU A 166 33.10 0.19 -9.98
N ALA A 167 34.31 0.25 -9.44
CA ALA A 167 34.55 0.70 -8.07
C ALA A 167 34.06 2.14 -7.83
N ARG A 168 34.32 3.06 -8.77
CA ARG A 168 33.79 4.44 -8.69
C ARG A 168 32.26 4.47 -8.77
N HIS A 169 31.67 3.64 -9.64
CA HIS A 169 30.23 3.57 -9.80
C HIS A 169 29.56 3.04 -8.52
N ILE A 170 30.06 1.94 -7.95
CA ILE A 170 29.58 1.37 -6.69
C ILE A 170 29.73 2.38 -5.54
N GLN A 171 30.84 3.11 -5.49
CA GLN A 171 31.05 4.16 -4.48
C GLN A 171 30.00 5.27 -4.60
N ALA A 172 29.69 5.74 -5.82
CA ALA A 172 28.64 6.73 -6.04
C ALA A 172 27.25 6.23 -5.62
N ILE A 173 26.93 4.96 -5.90
CA ILE A 173 25.68 4.34 -5.44
C ILE A 173 25.64 4.28 -3.91
N LYS A 174 26.74 3.86 -3.28
CA LYS A 174 26.87 3.81 -1.81
C LYS A 174 26.60 5.18 -1.19
N ASP A 175 27.23 6.24 -1.71
CA ASP A 175 27.07 7.60 -1.20
C ASP A 175 25.62 8.09 -1.36
N ALA A 176 24.99 7.81 -2.51
CA ALA A 176 23.59 8.15 -2.74
C ALA A 176 22.62 7.40 -1.80
N LEU A 177 22.88 6.12 -1.55
CA LEU A 177 22.08 5.33 -0.60
C LEU A 177 22.27 5.84 0.83
N GLN A 178 23.49 6.20 1.21
CA GLN A 178 23.80 6.73 2.53
C GLN A 178 23.12 8.10 2.76
N GLN A 179 23.06 8.96 1.74
CA GLN A 179 22.31 10.21 1.80
C GLN A 179 20.80 9.96 1.95
N ARG A 180 20.23 9.00 1.21
CA ARG A 180 18.81 8.63 1.34
C ARG A 180 18.48 8.06 2.73
N LEU A 181 19.38 7.28 3.30
CA LEU A 181 19.24 6.74 4.65
C LEU A 181 19.21 7.86 5.69
N ALA A 182 20.14 8.83 5.61
CA ALA A 182 20.16 9.98 6.51
C ALA A 182 18.85 10.79 6.45
N VAL A 183 18.31 11.02 5.25
CA VAL A 183 17.00 11.70 5.08
C VAL A 183 15.86 10.87 5.69
N GLN A 184 15.89 9.55 5.58
CA GLN A 184 14.90 8.69 6.24
C GLN A 184 15.01 8.74 7.76
N GLU A 185 16.22 8.77 8.32
CA GLU A 185 16.47 8.91 9.75
C GLU A 185 15.89 10.24 10.27
N ASP A 186 16.10 11.34 9.55
CA ASP A 186 15.53 12.66 9.89
C ASP A 186 13.98 12.64 9.85
N ASN A 187 13.39 12.03 8.83
CA ASN A 187 11.93 11.90 8.73
C ASN A 187 11.34 11.07 9.89
N VAL A 188 12.02 9.98 10.28
CA VAL A 188 11.61 9.17 11.43
C VAL A 188 11.68 9.98 12.73
N LEU A 189 12.73 10.79 12.90
CA LEU A 189 12.85 11.68 14.06
C LEU A 189 11.74 12.73 14.08
N GLN A 190 11.39 13.31 12.94
CA GLN A 190 10.27 14.25 12.83
C GLN A 190 8.94 13.59 13.21
N LEU A 191 8.63 12.41 12.63
CA LEU A 191 7.41 11.68 12.94
C LEU A 191 7.32 11.31 14.43
N LYS A 192 8.43 10.96 15.07
CA LYS A 192 8.47 10.72 16.53
C LYS A 192 8.11 11.98 17.33
N GLN A 193 8.59 13.16 16.90
CA GLN A 193 8.25 14.42 17.55
C GLN A 193 6.77 14.78 17.35
N GLU A 194 6.21 14.55 16.16
CA GLU A 194 4.79 14.76 15.87
C GLU A 194 3.90 13.81 16.66
N LEU A 195 4.29 12.53 16.77
CA LEU A 195 3.58 11.54 17.58
C LEU A 195 3.53 11.96 19.05
N LEU A 196 4.65 12.44 19.61
CA LEU A 196 4.69 12.95 20.98
C LEU A 196 3.74 14.13 21.18
N ARG A 197 3.73 15.09 20.25
CA ARG A 197 2.79 16.22 20.28
C ARG A 197 1.33 15.75 20.22
N CYS A 198 1.02 14.81 19.33
CA CYS A 198 -0.33 14.26 19.20
C CYS A 198 -0.78 13.53 20.47
N ASN A 199 0.11 12.75 21.09
CA ASN A 199 -0.19 12.06 22.35
C ASN A 199 -0.47 13.04 23.48
N MET A 200 0.32 14.11 23.62
CA MET A 200 0.06 15.14 24.64
C MET A 200 -1.30 15.82 24.42
N ALA A 201 -1.65 16.14 23.17
CA ALA A 201 -2.96 16.71 22.85
C ALA A 201 -4.10 15.73 23.12
N LYS A 202 -3.90 14.44 22.84
CA LYS A 202 -4.85 13.37 23.16
C LYS A 202 -5.07 13.27 24.67
N ASP A 203 -4.01 13.21 25.47
CA ASP A 203 -4.09 13.14 26.93
C ASP A 203 -4.82 14.36 27.52
N GLN A 204 -4.59 15.55 26.93
CA GLN A 204 -5.29 16.77 27.32
C GLN A 204 -6.80 16.66 27.05
N LEU A 205 -7.20 16.23 25.85
CA LEU A 205 -8.61 16.03 25.50
C LEU A 205 -9.26 14.92 26.32
N GLU A 206 -8.53 13.85 26.65
CA GLU A 206 -9.02 12.81 27.56
C GLU A 206 -9.29 13.35 28.96
N GLY A 207 -8.42 14.23 29.46
CA GLY A 207 -8.62 14.95 30.72
C GLY A 207 -9.87 15.85 30.69
N GLU A 208 -10.03 16.67 29.66
CA GLU A 208 -11.22 17.53 29.47
C GLU A 208 -12.51 16.70 29.38
N ASN A 209 -12.47 15.57 28.65
CA ASN A 209 -13.61 14.67 28.51
C ASN A 209 -14.00 14.01 29.84
N ALA A 210 -13.01 13.62 30.66
CA ALA A 210 -13.26 13.10 32.01
C ALA A 210 -13.91 14.16 32.92
N GLU A 211 -13.46 15.41 32.86
CA GLU A 211 -14.04 16.52 33.62
C GLU A 211 -15.50 16.81 33.17
N LEU A 212 -15.76 16.83 31.86
CA LEU A 212 -17.11 17.00 31.33
C LEU A 212 -18.05 15.88 31.75
N LYS A 213 -17.59 14.63 31.73
CA LYS A 213 -18.36 13.47 32.23
C LYS A 213 -18.69 13.62 33.72
N HIS A 214 -17.74 14.07 34.53
CA HIS A 214 -17.99 14.33 35.95
C HIS A 214 -19.06 15.42 36.14
N LYS A 215 -18.93 16.56 35.45
CA LYS A 215 -19.92 17.65 35.48
C LYS A 215 -21.31 17.17 35.06
N LEU A 216 -21.40 16.34 34.01
CA LEU A 216 -22.66 15.78 33.53
C LEU A 216 -23.30 14.85 34.56
N SER A 217 -22.49 14.00 35.21
CA SER A 217 -22.94 13.15 36.32
C SER A 217 -23.49 13.98 37.50
N GLU A 218 -22.79 15.06 37.88
CA GLU A 218 -23.28 15.97 38.93
C GLU A 218 -24.61 16.65 38.55
N ARG A 219 -24.75 17.12 37.31
CA ARG A 219 -26.01 17.69 36.83
C ARG A 219 -27.14 16.66 36.83
N ASN A 220 -26.88 15.42 36.39
CA ASN A 220 -27.87 14.35 36.43
C ASN A 220 -28.31 14.00 37.86
N LYS A 221 -27.37 14.01 38.82
CA LYS A 221 -27.70 13.83 40.24
C LYS A 221 -28.63 14.94 40.73
N LEU A 222 -28.31 16.20 40.44
CA LEU A 222 -29.15 17.35 40.81
C LEU A 222 -30.53 17.29 40.13
N LEU A 223 -30.59 16.90 38.85
CA LEU A 223 -31.86 16.70 38.15
C LEU A 223 -32.71 15.64 38.85
N SER A 224 -32.13 14.50 39.22
CA SER A 224 -32.82 13.45 39.97
C SER A 224 -33.35 13.95 41.32
N GLU A 225 -32.59 14.80 42.02
CA GLU A 225 -33.02 15.44 43.27
C GLU A 225 -34.20 16.39 43.04
N TYR A 226 -34.17 17.21 41.99
CA TYR A 226 -35.27 18.12 41.65
C TYR A 226 -36.53 17.38 41.21
N GLU A 227 -36.41 16.32 40.41
CA GLU A 227 -37.52 15.45 40.03
C GLU A 227 -38.17 14.81 41.27
N GLN A 228 -37.36 14.34 42.22
CA GLN A 228 -37.87 13.81 43.48
C GLN A 228 -38.61 14.88 44.30
N GLN A 229 -38.08 16.11 44.35
CA GLN A 229 -38.74 17.21 45.05
C GLN A 229 -40.06 17.61 44.38
N LEU A 230 -40.10 17.68 43.05
CA LEU A 230 -41.32 17.93 42.28
C LEU A 230 -42.36 16.84 42.53
N GLY A 231 -41.98 15.56 42.43
CA GLY A 231 -42.89 14.46 42.71
C GLY A 231 -43.42 14.44 44.15
N ARG A 232 -42.65 14.93 45.14
CA ARG A 232 -43.16 15.15 46.51
C ARG A 232 -44.19 16.28 46.56
N LYS A 233 -43.92 17.40 45.89
CA LYS A 233 -44.86 18.54 45.84
C LYS A 233 -46.15 18.18 45.12
N ASP A 234 -46.08 17.42 44.02
CA ASP A 234 -47.26 16.96 43.28
C ASP A 234 -48.17 16.06 44.14
N ARG A 235 -47.58 15.15 44.94
CA ARG A 235 -48.35 14.34 45.89
C ARG A 235 -49.07 15.19 46.95
N ILE A 236 -48.41 16.22 47.46
CA ILE A 236 -49.01 17.15 48.43
C ILE A 236 -50.14 17.94 47.78
N LEU A 237 -49.93 18.45 46.57
CA LEU A 237 -50.96 19.16 45.80
C LEU A 237 -52.17 18.27 45.54
N GLN A 238 -51.95 17.01 45.13
CA GLN A 238 -53.03 16.05 44.90
C GLN A 238 -53.81 15.75 46.19
N GLN A 239 -53.13 15.60 47.34
CA GLN A 239 -53.78 15.45 48.64
C GLN A 239 -54.60 16.70 49.04
N GLN A 240 -54.08 17.90 48.77
CA GLN A 240 -54.80 19.14 49.05
C GLN A 240 -56.02 19.30 48.14
N GLN A 241 -55.91 18.93 46.85
CA GLN A 241 -57.02 18.93 45.90
C GLN A 241 -58.12 17.97 46.35
N GLN A 242 -57.78 16.74 46.72
CA GLN A 242 -58.75 15.77 47.22
C GLN A 242 -59.48 16.29 48.47
N LYS A 243 -58.75 16.92 49.41
CA LYS A 243 -59.38 17.53 50.60
C LYS A 243 -60.32 18.68 50.25
N LEU A 244 -59.99 19.49 49.25
CA LEU A 244 -60.86 20.55 48.75
C LEU A 244 -62.12 19.96 48.11
N ASP A 245 -61.99 18.92 47.28
CA ASP A 245 -63.11 18.24 46.64
C ASP A 245 -64.04 17.58 47.69
N GLU A 246 -63.47 16.92 48.72
CA GLU A 246 -64.23 16.36 49.83
C GLU A 246 -64.95 17.45 50.66
N ALA A 247 -64.30 18.59 50.90
CA ALA A 247 -64.92 19.72 51.59
C ALA A 247 -66.05 20.34 50.76
N GLN A 248 -65.88 20.45 49.44
CA GLN A 248 -66.91 20.87 48.51
C GLN A 248 -68.09 19.89 48.50
N HIS A 249 -67.84 18.58 48.44
CA HIS A 249 -68.89 17.56 48.52
C HIS A 249 -69.68 17.62 49.83
N LYS A 250 -69.00 17.72 50.98
CA LYS A 250 -69.65 17.88 52.30
C LYS A 250 -70.47 19.17 52.38
N ALA A 251 -69.95 20.28 51.85
CA ALA A 251 -70.70 21.53 51.78
C ALA A 251 -71.95 21.39 50.89
N HIS A 252 -71.83 20.67 49.77
CA HIS A 252 -72.95 20.38 48.87
C HIS A 252 -74.01 19.50 49.53
N GLU A 253 -73.60 18.50 50.31
CA GLU A 253 -74.47 17.58 51.05
C GLU A 253 -75.20 18.29 52.20
N VAL A 254 -74.50 19.13 52.97
CA VAL A 254 -75.11 19.99 54.01
C VAL A 254 -76.08 21.02 53.38
N SER A 255 -75.78 21.53 52.19
CA SER A 255 -76.68 22.40 51.42
C SER A 255 -77.95 21.68 50.97
N LEU A 256 -77.82 20.44 50.47
CA LEU A 256 -78.98 19.58 50.15
C LEU A 256 -79.81 19.26 51.40
N ALA A 257 -79.16 18.92 52.52
CA ALA A 257 -79.83 18.62 53.79
C ALA A 257 -80.56 19.84 54.38
N ARG A 258 -80.07 21.07 54.17
CA ARG A 258 -80.80 22.31 54.47
C ARG A 258 -82.01 22.53 53.56
N SER A 259 -81.91 22.17 52.28
CA SER A 259 -83.04 22.30 51.33
C SER A 259 -84.20 21.37 51.66
N PHE A 260 -83.96 20.21 52.29
CA PHE A 260 -85.03 19.31 52.76
C PHE A 260 -85.69 19.71 54.09
N ARG A 261 -85.19 20.75 54.79
CA ARG A 261 -85.72 21.17 56.10
C ARG A 261 -86.19 22.63 56.15
N SER A 262 -86.36 23.29 55.01
CA SER A 262 -86.78 24.69 54.95
C SER A 262 -87.67 24.96 53.73
N GLU A 263 -88.99 24.83 53.91
CA GLU A 263 -89.93 25.70 53.20
C GLU A 263 -89.89 27.06 53.89
N SER A 264 -89.33 28.07 53.21
CA SER A 264 -89.81 29.46 53.23
C SER A 264 -88.69 30.41 52.77
N GLY A 265 -89.00 31.17 51.71
CA GLY A 265 -88.70 32.59 51.65
C GLY A 265 -87.31 33.04 51.18
N GLY A 266 -87.28 33.52 49.92
CA GLY A 266 -86.94 34.92 49.68
C GLY A 266 -85.49 35.30 49.35
N TYR A 267 -85.33 35.72 48.09
CA TYR A 267 -84.47 36.81 47.58
C TYR A 267 -82.95 36.66 47.40
N SER A 268 -82.58 36.83 46.12
CA SER A 268 -81.43 37.50 45.50
C SER A 268 -80.00 37.28 46.03
N ASN A 269 -79.12 36.83 45.13
CA ASN A 269 -78.06 37.69 44.59
C ASN A 269 -77.39 37.06 43.35
N SER A 270 -77.31 37.83 42.26
CA SER A 270 -76.43 37.56 41.12
C SER A 270 -74.98 37.67 41.58
N VAL A 271 -74.25 36.56 41.48
CA VAL A 271 -72.78 36.55 41.58
C VAL A 271 -72.21 36.44 40.17
N ALA A 272 -71.46 37.47 39.81
CA ALA A 272 -70.73 37.58 38.55
C ALA A 272 -69.72 36.43 38.41
N SER A 273 -69.80 35.71 37.28
CA SER A 273 -68.73 34.82 36.85
C SER A 273 -67.54 35.66 36.41
N THR A 274 -66.56 35.85 37.30
CA THR A 274 -65.24 36.34 36.90
C THR A 274 -64.46 35.18 36.29
N SER A 275 -64.33 35.19 34.97
CA SER A 275 -63.32 34.43 34.23
C SER A 275 -61.92 34.75 34.76
N PRO A 276 -60.95 33.81 34.71
CA PRO A 276 -59.57 34.11 35.08
C PRO A 276 -58.99 35.17 34.13
N PRO A 277 -58.06 36.02 34.57
CA PRO A 277 -57.48 37.04 33.71
C PRO A 277 -56.68 36.35 32.61
N ALA A 278 -57.15 36.49 31.37
CA ALA A 278 -56.28 36.29 30.23
C ALA A 278 -55.15 37.33 30.34
N PHE A 279 -53.91 36.84 30.42
CA PHE A 279 -52.70 37.64 30.37
C PHE A 279 -52.79 38.62 29.19
N GLN A 280 -52.93 39.91 29.49
CA GLN A 280 -52.70 40.97 28.51
C GLN A 280 -51.19 41.12 28.35
N HIS A 281 -50.58 40.33 27.47
CA HIS A 281 -49.28 40.65 26.89
C HIS A 281 -49.53 41.33 25.54
N ASN A 282 -49.51 42.66 25.55
CA ASN A 282 -49.44 43.48 24.34
C ASN A 282 -48.46 44.61 24.60
N ALA A 283 -47.17 44.27 24.68
CA ALA A 283 -46.08 45.21 24.47
C ALA A 283 -45.47 44.91 23.09
N PRO A 284 -45.57 45.83 22.10
CA PRO A 284 -44.98 45.63 20.78
C PRO A 284 -43.44 45.72 20.91
N GLY A 285 -42.81 44.57 21.17
CA GLY A 285 -41.35 44.47 21.38
C GLY A 285 -40.92 43.17 22.04
N GLU A 286 -41.79 42.52 22.81
CA GLU A 286 -41.46 41.27 23.51
C GLU A 286 -41.19 40.11 22.54
N GLU A 287 -41.96 40.01 21.45
CA GLU A 287 -41.76 38.98 20.42
C GLU A 287 -40.42 39.12 19.69
N LEU A 288 -40.00 40.36 19.38
CA LEU A 288 -38.71 40.62 18.74
C LEU A 288 -37.54 40.42 19.72
N GLN A 289 -37.78 40.64 21.02
CA GLN A 289 -36.80 40.34 22.06
C GLN A 289 -36.62 38.82 22.25
N LEU A 290 -37.71 38.04 22.19
CA LEU A 290 -37.67 36.57 22.17
C LEU A 290 -36.91 36.04 20.94
N VAL A 291 -37.10 36.64 19.76
CA VAL A 291 -36.34 36.29 18.55
C VAL A 291 -34.85 36.62 18.71
N ARG A 292 -34.50 37.76 19.33
CA ARG A 292 -33.09 38.07 19.65
C ARG A 292 -32.47 37.09 20.64
N GLU A 293 -33.23 36.65 21.63
CA GLU A 293 -32.76 35.64 22.59
C GLU A 293 -32.56 34.27 21.94
N ALA A 294 -33.49 33.87 21.06
CA ALA A 294 -33.38 32.64 20.29
C ALA A 294 -32.18 32.66 19.32
N LEU A 295 -31.91 33.79 18.66
CA LEU A 295 -30.73 33.95 17.80
C LEU A 295 -29.42 33.88 18.61
N ARG A 296 -29.40 34.48 19.81
CA ARG A 296 -28.22 34.40 20.70
C ARG A 296 -27.97 32.97 21.20
N SER A 297 -29.03 32.27 21.62
CA SER A 297 -28.93 30.86 22.02
C SER A 297 -28.50 29.96 20.86
N LEU A 298 -28.94 30.26 19.64
CA LEU A 298 -28.51 29.53 18.44
C LEU A 298 -27.04 29.81 18.13
N ARG A 299 -26.56 31.04 18.35
CA ARG A 299 -25.15 31.41 18.21
C ARG A 299 -24.24 30.64 19.16
N ASP A 300 -24.67 30.48 20.40
CA ASP A 300 -23.93 29.71 21.43
C ASP A 300 -23.87 28.20 21.12
N SER A 301 -24.73 27.71 20.20
CA SER A 301 -24.69 26.33 19.73
C SER A 301 -23.67 26.05 18.61
N PHE A 302 -23.10 27.11 18.00
CA PHE A 302 -22.10 27.00 16.94
C PHE A 302 -20.69 27.38 17.42
N SER A 303 -19.66 26.68 16.92
CA SER A 303 -18.26 26.99 17.24
C SER A 303 -17.83 28.36 16.71
N GLY A 304 -16.89 29.07 17.36
CA GLY A 304 -16.55 30.46 17.02
C GLY A 304 -16.00 30.72 15.59
N HIS A 305 -15.74 29.69 14.80
CA HIS A 305 -15.28 29.79 13.41
C HIS A 305 -16.27 29.18 12.40
N ASP A 306 -17.52 28.95 12.82
CA ASP A 306 -18.55 28.42 11.93
C ASP A 306 -18.93 29.44 10.83
N PRO A 307 -18.90 29.07 9.54
CA PRO A 307 -19.37 29.92 8.46
C PRO A 307 -20.79 30.46 8.68
N GLN A 308 -21.65 29.74 9.40
CA GLN A 308 -23.05 30.13 9.61
C GLN A 308 -23.22 31.37 10.52
N HIS A 309 -22.17 31.80 11.25
CA HIS A 309 -22.20 33.03 12.06
C HIS A 309 -22.50 34.28 11.23
N HIS A 310 -22.00 34.38 9.99
CA HIS A 310 -22.30 35.54 9.13
C HIS A 310 -23.80 35.64 8.79
N THR A 311 -24.49 34.50 8.76
CA THR A 311 -25.92 34.43 8.45
C THR A 311 -26.73 34.90 9.66
N LEU A 312 -26.31 34.49 10.86
CA LEU A 312 -26.89 34.98 12.12
C LEU A 312 -26.70 36.50 12.28
N ASP A 313 -25.52 37.03 11.95
CA ASP A 313 -25.25 38.48 11.98
C ASP A 313 -26.17 39.27 11.03
N THR A 314 -26.38 38.74 9.83
CA THR A 314 -27.29 39.37 8.84
C THR A 314 -28.74 39.39 9.35
N LEU A 315 -29.17 38.33 10.03
CA LEU A 315 -30.51 38.22 10.61
C LEU A 315 -30.68 39.14 11.83
N GLU A 316 -29.69 39.20 12.74
CA GLU A 316 -29.68 40.11 13.88
C GLU A 316 -29.72 41.59 13.45
N GLN A 317 -29.01 41.92 12.36
CA GLN A 317 -29.05 43.25 11.76
C GLN A 317 -30.41 43.55 11.12
N GLY A 318 -31.04 42.56 10.47
CA GLY A 318 -32.40 42.67 9.94
C GLY A 318 -33.45 42.94 11.02
N VAL A 319 -33.38 42.21 12.14
CA VAL A 319 -34.27 42.39 13.31
C VAL A 319 -34.06 43.75 13.96
N SER A 320 -32.81 44.21 14.05
CA SER A 320 -32.49 45.54 14.59
C SER A 320 -33.01 46.67 13.69
N SER A 321 -32.88 46.53 12.37
CA SER A 321 -33.45 47.46 11.40
C SER A 321 -34.99 47.47 11.43
N LEU A 322 -35.63 46.32 11.67
CA LEU A 322 -37.08 46.22 11.88
C LEU A 322 -37.52 46.94 13.16
N MET A 323 -36.80 46.74 14.26
CA MET A 323 -37.04 47.45 15.52
C MET A 323 -36.91 48.96 15.33
N ASP A 324 -35.85 49.44 14.69
CA ASP A 324 -35.65 50.89 14.47
C ASP A 324 -36.76 51.49 13.60
N ARG A 325 -37.23 50.75 12.58
CA ARG A 325 -38.39 51.16 11.77
C ARG A 325 -39.70 51.14 12.57
N LEU A 326 -39.89 50.19 13.47
CA LEU A 326 -41.07 50.11 14.33
C LEU A 326 -41.11 51.28 15.32
N HIS A 327 -39.99 51.60 15.95
CA HIS A 327 -39.87 52.73 16.87
C HIS A 327 -40.01 54.07 16.13
N SER A 328 -39.44 54.20 14.93
CA SER A 328 -39.61 55.40 14.09
C SER A 328 -41.05 55.56 13.59
N ALA A 329 -41.75 54.46 13.29
CA ALA A 329 -43.15 54.49 12.89
C ALA A 329 -44.08 54.88 14.05
N ASP A 330 -43.75 54.45 15.28
CA ASP A 330 -44.52 54.78 16.48
C ASP A 330 -44.28 56.24 16.94
N THR A 331 -43.05 56.76 16.80
CA THR A 331 -42.77 58.19 17.03
C THR A 331 -43.38 59.08 15.96
N GLN A 332 -43.41 58.65 14.70
CA GLN A 332 -44.03 59.39 13.60
C GLN A 332 -45.57 59.45 13.73
N ARG A 333 -46.21 58.40 14.28
CA ARG A 333 -47.64 58.41 14.67
C ARG A 333 -47.97 59.44 15.75
N ARG A 334 -47.01 59.82 16.60
CA ARG A 334 -47.20 60.84 17.65
C ARG A 334 -46.90 62.27 17.19
N GLN A 335 -46.16 62.43 16.10
CA GLN A 335 -45.72 63.75 15.60
C GLN A 335 -46.60 64.31 14.45
N ASP A 336 -47.53 63.53 13.89
CA ASP A 336 -48.43 63.95 12.79
C ASP A 336 -49.67 64.76 13.27
N ARG A 337 -49.44 65.65 14.26
CA ARG A 337 -50.39 66.68 14.70
C ARG A 337 -49.65 68.03 14.78
N GLY A 338 -49.11 68.49 13.66
CA GLY A 338 -48.50 69.80 13.54
C GLY A 338 -47.67 70.00 12.27
N GLU A 339 -48.22 70.80 11.35
CA GLU A 339 -47.51 71.68 10.40
C GLU A 339 -46.67 71.08 9.24
N GLU A 340 -47.32 71.03 8.08
CA GLU A 340 -46.92 71.67 6.81
C GLU A 340 -45.45 72.16 6.64
N PHE A 341 -44.67 71.51 5.75
CA PHE A 341 -44.02 72.09 4.55
C PHE A 341 -42.77 71.31 4.06
N LYS A 342 -42.72 71.11 2.72
CA LYS A 342 -41.55 71.07 1.82
C LYS A 342 -40.43 70.02 2.05
N SER A 343 -40.31 69.10 1.09
CA SER A 343 -39.00 68.70 0.54
C SER A 343 -38.35 69.90 -0.18
N PRO A 344 -37.01 70.05 -0.37
CA PRO A 344 -36.11 69.03 -0.93
C PRO A 344 -34.61 69.09 -0.48
N GLY A 345 -33.77 68.13 -0.88
CA GLY A 345 -32.32 68.31 -0.75
C GLY A 345 -31.44 67.15 -1.21
N ARG A 346 -31.00 67.20 -2.49
CA ARG A 346 -29.87 66.43 -3.03
C ARG A 346 -28.53 66.97 -2.51
N ARG A 347 -27.54 66.09 -2.28
CA ARG A 347 -26.12 66.09 -2.75
C ARG A 347 -25.24 65.27 -1.77
N ALA A 348 -24.59 64.19 -2.23
CA ALA A 348 -23.25 64.11 -2.86
C ALA A 348 -22.16 63.90 -1.77
N ASN A 349 -21.13 63.04 -1.86
CA ASN A 349 -20.37 62.57 -3.02
C ASN A 349 -19.31 61.50 -2.62
N SER A 350 -18.75 60.81 -3.65
CA SER A 350 -17.32 60.44 -3.83
C SER A 350 -16.79 59.15 -3.15
N THR A 351 -16.04 58.22 -3.76
CA THR A 351 -15.21 58.22 -5.00
C THR A 351 -14.86 56.78 -5.47
N ASP A 352 -14.69 56.62 -6.80
CA ASP A 352 -13.62 55.89 -7.52
C ASP A 352 -13.22 54.44 -7.13
N ARG A 353 -13.43 53.46 -8.04
CA ARG A 353 -12.51 53.15 -9.17
C ARG A 353 -12.53 51.64 -9.55
N ASP A 354 -12.82 51.37 -10.82
CA ASP A 354 -12.61 50.07 -11.49
C ASP A 354 -11.11 49.76 -11.73
N SER A 355 -10.71 48.49 -11.60
CA SER A 355 -9.55 47.88 -12.28
C SER A 355 -9.67 46.34 -12.31
N TRP A 356 -9.79 45.77 -13.52
CA TRP A 356 -9.83 44.34 -13.93
C TRP A 356 -8.45 43.61 -13.79
N PRO A 357 -8.24 42.31 -14.14
CA PRO A 357 -9.04 41.05 -14.15
C PRO A 357 -8.28 39.86 -13.47
N PRO A 358 -8.72 38.58 -13.54
CA PRO A 358 -7.81 37.45 -13.32
C PRO A 358 -7.60 36.59 -14.57
N SER A 359 -6.34 36.55 -15.03
CA SER A 359 -5.82 35.59 -16.01
C SER A 359 -5.13 34.41 -15.33
N SER A 360 -5.37 33.23 -15.92
CA SER A 360 -4.44 32.10 -16.12
C SER A 360 -3.79 31.38 -14.92
N LYS A 361 -4.18 30.10 -14.80
CA LYS A 361 -3.40 28.88 -14.47
C LYS A 361 -2.13 29.06 -13.64
N MET A 362 -2.08 28.42 -12.47
CA MET A 362 -1.12 27.35 -12.16
C MET A 362 -1.63 26.50 -10.98
N ALA A 363 -1.44 25.20 -11.11
CA ALA A 363 -1.82 24.17 -10.15
C ALA A 363 -1.03 24.30 -8.84
N HIS A 364 -1.63 23.80 -7.76
CA HIS A 364 -1.05 23.01 -6.65
C HIS A 364 -1.86 23.30 -5.38
N SER A 365 -2.87 22.47 -5.13
CA SER A 365 -3.45 22.35 -3.81
C SER A 365 -3.90 20.90 -3.64
N HIS A 366 -3.06 20.16 -2.92
CA HIS A 366 -3.48 18.94 -2.24
C HIS A 366 -4.41 19.36 -1.10
N SER A 367 -5.70 19.41 -1.40
CA SER A 367 -6.75 19.53 -0.40
C SER A 367 -7.36 18.15 -0.15
N SER A 368 -7.58 17.85 1.12
CA SER A 368 -8.23 16.66 1.66
C SER A 368 -9.58 16.33 1.00
N PRO A 369 -10.03 15.07 1.04
CA PRO A 369 -10.99 14.53 0.08
C PRO A 369 -12.43 14.92 0.44
N GLY A 370 -13.03 15.73 -0.43
CA GLY A 370 -14.48 15.83 -0.57
C GLY A 370 -15.00 14.65 -1.39
N LEU A 371 -16.02 14.01 -0.85
CA LEU A 371 -16.85 12.94 -1.41
C LEU A 371 -17.10 13.08 -2.92
N ASP A 372 -16.94 11.96 -3.65
CA ASP A 372 -17.23 11.71 -5.09
C ASP A 372 -16.03 11.47 -6.03
N THR A 373 -14.85 11.10 -5.52
CA THR A 373 -13.95 10.27 -6.33
C THR A 373 -14.48 8.84 -6.29
N ALA A 374 -15.01 8.34 -7.42
CA ALA A 374 -15.37 6.93 -7.58
C ALA A 374 -14.24 6.07 -6.98
N VAL A 375 -14.58 5.24 -5.99
CA VAL A 375 -13.56 4.54 -5.21
C VAL A 375 -12.92 3.50 -6.11
N SER A 376 -11.72 3.81 -6.59
CA SER A 376 -11.00 2.99 -7.55
C SER A 376 -9.67 2.54 -7.00
N THR A 377 -9.31 1.29 -7.29
CA THR A 377 -8.01 0.71 -6.94
C THR A 377 -7.05 0.81 -8.12
N LYS A 378 -5.87 1.37 -7.87
CA LYS A 378 -4.76 1.39 -8.85
C LYS A 378 -4.11 0.02 -8.91
N VAL A 379 -3.94 -0.52 -10.11
CA VAL A 379 -3.33 -1.82 -10.35
C VAL A 379 -2.16 -1.68 -11.30
N LEU A 380 -0.99 -2.11 -10.84
CA LEU A 380 0.24 -2.18 -11.63
C LEU A 380 0.52 -3.64 -11.98
N TYR A 381 0.52 -4.00 -13.26
CA TYR A 381 0.78 -5.38 -13.67
C TYR A 381 1.92 -5.52 -14.67
N PHE A 382 2.68 -6.59 -14.52
CA PHE A 382 3.82 -6.97 -15.37
C PHE A 382 3.42 -8.18 -16.21
N THR A 383 3.91 -8.23 -17.46
CA THR A 383 3.62 -9.34 -18.38
C THR A 383 4.86 -9.66 -19.19
N ASP A 384 5.08 -10.92 -19.56
CA ASP A 384 6.31 -11.35 -20.26
C ASP A 384 6.51 -10.69 -21.64
N ARG A 385 5.42 -10.20 -22.24
CA ARG A 385 5.43 -9.51 -23.54
C ARG A 385 5.95 -8.08 -23.49
N SER A 386 6.14 -7.50 -22.31
CA SER A 386 6.52 -6.09 -22.14
C SER A 386 7.41 -5.89 -20.92
N LEU A 387 8.56 -5.24 -21.13
CA LEU A 387 9.46 -4.83 -20.04
C LEU A 387 8.89 -3.65 -19.24
N THR A 388 7.94 -2.89 -19.80
CA THR A 388 7.27 -1.79 -19.09
C THR A 388 5.99 -2.30 -18.42
N PRO A 389 5.80 -2.05 -17.10
CA PRO A 389 4.56 -2.41 -16.43
C PRO A 389 3.39 -1.53 -16.89
N PHE A 390 2.19 -2.08 -16.80
CA PHE A 390 0.95 -1.40 -17.15
C PHE A 390 0.21 -0.97 -15.90
N LEU A 391 -0.38 0.24 -15.93
CA LEU A 391 -1.16 0.79 -14.84
C LEU A 391 -2.62 0.94 -15.28
N ILE A 392 -3.54 0.31 -14.55
CA ILE A 392 -4.99 0.41 -14.77
C ILE A 392 -5.70 0.79 -13.46
N ASN A 393 -6.94 1.25 -13.57
CA ASN A 393 -7.78 1.59 -12.42
C ASN A 393 -9.05 0.74 -12.46
N ILE A 394 -9.30 -0.03 -11.40
CA ILE A 394 -10.53 -0.82 -11.23
C ILE A 394 -11.49 -0.02 -10.35
N PRO A 395 -12.74 0.25 -10.75
CA PRO A 395 -13.72 1.04 -9.99
C PRO A 395 -14.33 0.24 -8.82
N LYS A 396 -13.47 -0.32 -7.96
CA LYS A 396 -13.82 -1.02 -6.71
C LYS A 396 -12.82 -0.66 -5.62
N ARG A 397 -13.24 -0.78 -4.35
CA ARG A 397 -12.36 -0.55 -3.20
C ARG A 397 -11.30 -1.65 -3.09
N LEU A 398 -10.12 -1.31 -2.57
CA LEU A 398 -9.11 -2.30 -2.23
C LEU A 398 -9.68 -3.20 -1.12
N GLY A 399 -9.67 -4.53 -1.34
CA GLY A 399 -10.38 -5.50 -0.50
C GLY A 399 -11.72 -6.00 -1.06
N GLU A 400 -12.27 -5.34 -2.08
CA GLU A 400 -13.45 -5.81 -2.83
C GLU A 400 -13.11 -6.25 -4.26
N VAL A 401 -11.90 -5.93 -4.73
CA VAL A 401 -11.40 -6.33 -6.05
C VAL A 401 -11.17 -7.84 -6.05
N THR A 402 -11.91 -8.55 -6.91
CA THR A 402 -11.73 -9.99 -7.12
C THR A 402 -10.83 -10.29 -8.31
N LEU A 403 -10.35 -11.53 -8.42
CA LEU A 403 -9.59 -11.97 -9.59
C LEU A 403 -10.40 -11.79 -10.88
N ARG A 404 -11.71 -12.02 -10.84
CA ARG A 404 -12.60 -11.77 -11.98
C ARG A 404 -12.56 -10.31 -12.43
N ASP A 405 -12.60 -9.37 -11.50
CA ASP A 405 -12.55 -7.94 -11.82
C ASP A 405 -11.21 -7.55 -12.44
N PHE A 406 -10.11 -8.14 -11.94
CA PHE A 406 -8.79 -7.96 -12.51
C PHE A 406 -8.71 -8.52 -13.93
N LYS A 407 -9.17 -9.76 -14.16
CA LYS A 407 -9.22 -10.39 -15.49
C LYS A 407 -10.03 -9.56 -16.49
N ALA A 408 -11.20 -9.08 -16.07
CA ALA A 408 -12.05 -8.23 -16.90
C ALA A 408 -11.41 -6.88 -17.25
N ALA A 409 -10.61 -6.31 -16.34
CA ALA A 409 -9.93 -5.04 -16.56
C ALA A 409 -8.65 -5.15 -17.41
N VAL A 410 -7.98 -6.31 -17.39
CA VAL A 410 -6.78 -6.58 -18.19
C VAL A 410 -7.12 -7.01 -19.62
N ASP A 411 -8.33 -7.52 -19.87
CA ASP A 411 -8.88 -7.91 -21.17
C ASP A 411 -7.88 -8.71 -22.04
N ARG A 412 -7.37 -9.82 -21.49
CA ARG A 412 -6.46 -10.74 -22.20
C ARG A 412 -7.15 -12.08 -22.47
N GLN A 413 -7.10 -12.51 -23.73
CA GLN A 413 -7.58 -13.81 -24.17
C GLN A 413 -6.46 -14.86 -24.05
N GLY A 414 -6.69 -15.93 -23.29
CA GLY A 414 -5.72 -17.02 -23.08
C GLY A 414 -5.76 -17.61 -21.67
N SER A 415 -5.03 -18.71 -21.46
CA SER A 415 -4.73 -19.23 -20.12
C SER A 415 -3.54 -18.45 -19.55
N PHE A 416 -3.72 -17.83 -18.40
CA PHE A 416 -2.68 -17.08 -17.71
C PHE A 416 -2.68 -17.44 -16.23
N ARG A 417 -1.50 -17.41 -15.63
CA ARG A 417 -1.33 -17.47 -14.17
C ARG A 417 -1.16 -16.07 -13.62
N TYR A 418 -1.83 -15.82 -12.51
CA TYR A 418 -1.94 -14.50 -11.90
C TYR A 418 -1.29 -14.52 -10.52
N HIS A 419 -0.13 -13.88 -10.42
CA HIS A 419 0.58 -13.71 -9.16
C HIS A 419 0.42 -12.28 -8.66
N PHE A 420 0.26 -12.10 -7.36
CA PHE A 420 0.10 -10.81 -6.75
C PHE A 420 1.11 -10.60 -5.64
N LYS A 421 1.58 -9.37 -5.49
CA LYS A 421 2.46 -9.01 -4.38
C LYS A 421 1.59 -8.89 -3.13
N ALA A 422 1.85 -9.74 -2.15
CA ALA A 422 1.10 -9.78 -0.91
C ALA A 422 2.04 -9.66 0.30
N LEU A 423 1.47 -9.27 1.44
CA LEU A 423 2.13 -9.30 2.73
C LEU A 423 1.56 -10.46 3.54
N ASP A 424 2.34 -11.53 3.65
CA ASP A 424 2.04 -12.67 4.49
C ASP A 424 2.47 -12.39 5.95
N PRO A 425 1.65 -12.72 6.96
CA PRO A 425 1.98 -12.48 8.37
C PRO A 425 3.22 -13.22 8.89
N GLU A 426 3.53 -14.39 8.33
CA GLU A 426 4.62 -15.27 8.78
C GLU A 426 5.88 -15.10 7.91
N PHE A 427 5.70 -14.94 6.60
CA PHE A 427 6.78 -14.92 5.62
C PHE A 427 7.11 -13.53 5.06
N GLY A 428 6.32 -12.51 5.39
CA GLY A 428 6.54 -11.13 4.94
C GLY A 428 6.14 -10.92 3.48
N THR A 429 7.01 -10.34 2.64
CA THR A 429 6.63 -10.03 1.25
C THR A 429 6.67 -11.28 0.38
N VAL A 430 5.53 -11.68 -0.17
CA VAL A 430 5.40 -12.89 -1.00
C VAL A 430 4.78 -12.58 -2.36
N LYS A 431 4.98 -13.50 -3.32
CA LYS A 431 4.21 -13.56 -4.57
C LYS A 431 3.16 -14.65 -4.42
N GLU A 432 1.93 -14.24 -4.18
CA GLU A 432 0.80 -15.15 -3.98
C GLU A 432 0.11 -15.43 -5.32
N GLU A 433 -0.07 -16.71 -5.66
CA GLU A 433 -0.85 -17.11 -6.83
C GLU A 433 -2.34 -17.17 -6.48
N VAL A 434 -3.18 -16.50 -7.27
CA VAL A 434 -4.64 -16.53 -7.09
C VAL A 434 -5.29 -17.13 -8.33
N PHE A 435 -5.94 -18.28 -8.13
CA PHE A 435 -6.57 -19.07 -9.21
C PHE A 435 -8.10 -18.98 -9.23
N GLN A 436 -8.74 -18.64 -8.11
CA GLN A 436 -10.21 -18.60 -8.01
C GLN A 436 -10.75 -17.22 -8.41
N ASP A 437 -11.67 -17.19 -9.37
CA ASP A 437 -12.29 -15.94 -9.87
C ASP A 437 -13.01 -15.12 -8.77
N GLY A 438 -13.56 -15.80 -7.77
CA GLY A 438 -14.27 -15.18 -6.65
C GLY A 438 -13.35 -14.72 -5.50
N ALA A 439 -12.06 -15.05 -5.53
CA ALA A 439 -11.13 -14.66 -4.48
C ALA A 439 -10.80 -13.17 -4.58
N VAL A 440 -10.72 -12.51 -3.43
CA VAL A 440 -10.26 -11.12 -3.31
C VAL A 440 -8.75 -11.09 -3.54
N VAL A 441 -8.31 -10.18 -4.40
CA VAL A 441 -6.90 -10.01 -4.73
C VAL A 441 -6.18 -9.27 -3.60
N PRO A 442 -5.01 -9.73 -3.14
CA PRO A 442 -4.27 -9.08 -2.07
C PRO A 442 -3.78 -7.69 -2.47
N GLY A 443 -3.81 -6.77 -1.51
CA GLY A 443 -3.35 -5.40 -1.66
C GLY A 443 -1.92 -5.19 -1.18
N TRP A 444 -1.19 -4.28 -1.84
CA TRP A 444 0.14 -3.82 -1.46
C TRP A 444 0.18 -2.29 -1.39
N GLU A 445 0.38 -1.73 -0.20
CA GLU A 445 0.52 -0.27 0.01
C GLU A 445 -0.61 0.56 -0.63
N GLY A 446 -1.87 0.11 -0.51
CA GLY A 446 -3.02 0.82 -1.07
C GLY A 446 -3.24 0.62 -2.58
N LYS A 447 -2.50 -0.31 -3.21
CA LYS A 447 -2.57 -0.65 -4.65
C LYS A 447 -2.60 -2.16 -4.82
N ILE A 448 -2.69 -2.62 -6.06
CA ILE A 448 -2.45 -4.03 -6.43
C ILE A 448 -1.23 -4.07 -7.33
N VAL A 449 -0.31 -5.01 -7.05
CA VAL A 449 0.85 -5.28 -7.92
C VAL A 449 0.76 -6.73 -8.38
N ALA A 450 0.75 -6.95 -9.69
CA ALA A 450 0.49 -8.26 -10.28
C ALA A 450 1.55 -8.67 -11.33
N TRP A 451 1.75 -9.97 -11.49
CA TRP A 451 2.48 -10.58 -12.60
C TRP A 451 1.52 -11.51 -13.33
N VAL A 452 1.38 -11.30 -14.64
CA VAL A 452 0.53 -12.10 -15.52
C VAL A 452 1.44 -12.88 -16.45
N GLU A 453 1.56 -14.17 -16.16
CA GLU A 453 2.43 -15.10 -16.88
C GLU A 453 1.58 -15.96 -17.82
N GLU A 454 2.05 -16.16 -19.06
CA GLU A 454 1.37 -17.00 -20.03
C GLU A 454 1.52 -18.48 -19.62
N ASP A 455 0.41 -19.17 -19.47
CA ASP A 455 0.40 -20.58 -19.09
C ASP A 455 0.77 -21.41 -20.32
N HIS A 456 2.08 -21.55 -20.55
CA HIS A 456 2.60 -22.53 -21.49
C HIS A 456 2.38 -23.91 -20.88
N GLY A 457 1.19 -24.48 -21.10
CA GLY A 457 0.85 -25.83 -20.65
C GLY A 457 2.05 -26.75 -20.85
N GLU A 458 2.58 -27.26 -19.74
CA GLU A 458 3.75 -28.13 -19.74
C GLU A 458 3.52 -29.26 -20.75
N ARG A 459 4.25 -29.22 -21.87
CA ARG A 459 4.58 -30.42 -22.63
C ARG A 459 5.54 -31.23 -21.75
N ARG A 460 4.98 -32.01 -20.84
CA ARG A 460 5.65 -33.20 -20.29
C ARG A 460 5.33 -34.40 -21.17
#